data_AF-A0A3D2K0N1-F1
#
_entry.id   AF-A0A3D2K0N1-F1
#
_cell.length_a   1.000
_cell.length_b   1.000
_cell.length_c   1.000
_cell.angle_alpha   90.00
_cell.angle_beta   90.00
_cell.angle_gamma   90.00
#
_symmetry.space_group_name_H-M   'P 1'
#
loop_
_entity.id
_entity.type
_entity.pdbx_description
1 polymer ?
#
loop_
_entity_poly.entity_id
_entity_poly.type
_entity_poly.pdbx_seq_one_letter_code
_entity_poly.pdbx_strand_id
1 'polypeptide(L)' 'MLKLKDIPSLPDDAVDLLGAVGYLDATDLAEVNTESLQAELAQANVQLKIIDVHPTSEQIEEWKRATAEHSV' A
#
# COMPACT_ATOMS: atom_id res chain seq x y z
N MET A 1 -5.68 -4.72 -15.14
CA MET A 1 -5.15 -4.66 -13.77
C MET A 1 -4.61 -3.27 -13.57
N LEU A 2 -5.17 -2.55 -12.60
CA LEU A 2 -4.79 -1.18 -12.29
C LEU A 2 -3.61 -1.26 -11.32
N LYS A 3 -2.46 -0.71 -11.71
CA LYS A 3 -1.28 -0.71 -10.85
C LYS A 3 -1.42 0.35 -9.78
N LEU A 4 -0.80 0.12 -8.64
CA LEU A 4 -0.85 1.06 -7.51
C LEU A 4 -0.33 2.46 -7.88
N LYS A 5 0.70 2.52 -8.73
CA LYS A 5 1.27 3.76 -9.26
C LYS A 5 0.32 4.58 -10.15
N ASP A 6 -0.72 3.95 -10.68
CA ASP A 6 -1.72 4.62 -11.52
C ASP A 6 -2.87 5.21 -10.70
N ILE A 7 -2.85 5.04 -9.36
CA ILE A 7 -3.85 5.59 -8.43
C ILE A 7 -3.34 6.91 -7.87
N PRO A 8 -3.96 8.05 -8.24
CA PRO A 8 -3.49 9.36 -7.80
C PRO A 8 -3.68 9.63 -6.30
N SER A 9 -4.55 8.85 -5.64
CA SER A 9 -4.78 8.94 -4.19
C SER A 9 -3.70 8.25 -3.35
N LEU A 10 -2.80 7.48 -3.98
CA LEU A 10 -1.69 6.81 -3.31
C LEU A 10 -0.42 7.66 -3.45
N PRO A 11 0.26 8.00 -2.34
CA PRO A 11 1.54 8.70 -2.42
C PRO A 11 2.61 7.80 -3.04
N ASP A 12 3.53 8.38 -3.83
CA ASP A 12 4.61 7.63 -4.50
C ASP A 12 5.42 6.77 -3.52
N ASP A 13 5.71 7.28 -2.32
CA ASP A 13 6.44 6.53 -1.29
C ASP A 13 5.67 5.30 -0.80
N ALA A 14 4.33 5.36 -0.73
CA ALA A 14 3.50 4.22 -0.39
C ALA A 14 3.51 3.18 -1.50
N VAL A 15 3.45 3.62 -2.77
CA VAL A 15 3.53 2.74 -3.93
C VAL A 15 4.87 2.00 -3.97
N ASP A 16 5.97 2.70 -3.68
CA ASP A 16 7.31 2.11 -3.64
C ASP A 16 7.43 1.08 -2.51
N LEU A 17 6.91 1.42 -1.31
CA LEU A 17 6.88 0.52 -0.17
C LEU A 17 6.00 -0.72 -0.42
N LEU A 18 4.80 -0.53 -0.99
CA LEU A 18 3.88 -1.59 -1.39
C LEU A 18 4.51 -2.50 -2.44
N GLY A 19 5.18 -1.92 -3.45
CA GLY A 19 5.93 -2.68 -4.44
C GLY A 19 7.07 -3.49 -3.83
N ALA A 20 7.72 -2.96 -2.79
CA ALA A 20 8.82 -3.64 -2.11
C ALA A 20 8.39 -4.84 -1.25
N VAL A 21 7.17 -4.83 -0.70
CA VAL A 21 6.58 -6.00 -0.03
C VAL A 21 5.89 -6.97 -1.00
N GLY A 22 5.74 -6.59 -2.28
CA GLY A 22 5.20 -7.44 -3.34
C GLY A 22 3.78 -7.11 -3.78
N TYR A 23 3.14 -6.10 -3.19
CA TYR A 23 1.85 -5.59 -3.64
C TYR A 23 2.08 -4.68 -4.87
N LEU A 24 1.79 -5.18 -6.06
CA LEU A 24 2.00 -4.45 -7.33
C LEU A 24 0.71 -3.87 -7.91
N ASP A 25 -0.43 -4.48 -7.55
CA ASP A 25 -1.74 -4.21 -8.12
C ASP A 25 -2.80 -4.05 -7.03
N ALA A 26 -3.86 -3.31 -7.36
CA ALA A 26 -4.95 -3.00 -6.45
C ALA A 26 -5.72 -4.22 -5.93
N THR A 27 -5.75 -5.31 -6.70
CA THR A 27 -6.42 -6.57 -6.32
C THR A 27 -5.69 -7.25 -5.15
N ASP A 28 -4.37 -7.25 -5.19
CA ASP A 28 -3.50 -7.84 -4.16
C ASP A 28 -3.71 -7.12 -2.80
N LEU A 29 -3.84 -5.80 -2.87
CA LEU A 29 -4.13 -4.91 -1.75
C LEU A 29 -5.58 -5.05 -1.23
N ALA A 30 -6.53 -5.42 -2.10
CA ALA A 30 -7.92 -5.65 -1.71
C ALA A 30 -8.11 -6.94 -0.91
N GLU A 31 -7.36 -7.99 -1.23
CA GLU A 31 -7.45 -9.31 -0.59
C GLU A 31 -6.68 -9.40 0.73
N VAL A 32 -5.66 -8.56 0.95
CA VAL A 32 -4.85 -8.59 2.18
C VAL A 32 -5.55 -7.94 3.39
N ASN A 33 -5.34 -8.51 4.58
CA ASN A 33 -5.78 -7.90 5.84
C ASN A 33 -4.95 -6.66 6.19
N THR A 34 -5.61 -5.59 6.63
CA THR A 34 -4.98 -4.30 6.99
C THR A 34 -3.89 -4.48 8.06
N GLU A 35 -4.12 -5.29 9.09
CA GLU A 35 -3.13 -5.54 10.14
C GLU A 35 -1.88 -6.27 9.62
N SER A 36 -2.07 -7.27 8.75
CA SER A 36 -0.96 -8.02 8.13
C SER A 36 -0.16 -7.11 7.23
N LEU A 37 -0.84 -6.35 6.36
CA LEU A 37 -0.23 -5.38 5.47
C LEU A 37 0.55 -4.31 6.26
N GLN A 38 -0.01 -3.81 7.36
CA GLN A 38 0.67 -2.84 8.22
C GLN A 38 1.97 -3.40 8.79
N ALA A 39 1.98 -4.65 9.26
CA ALA A 39 3.18 -5.28 9.78
C ALA A 39 4.25 -5.47 8.69
N GLU A 40 3.84 -5.91 7.50
CA GLU A 40 4.74 -6.07 6.35
C GLU A 40 5.33 -4.74 5.89
N LEU A 41 4.48 -3.71 5.74
CA LEU A 41 4.89 -2.36 5.40
C LEU A 41 5.82 -1.78 6.46
N ALA A 42 5.52 -1.98 7.75
CA ALA A 42 6.40 -1.53 8.83
C ALA A 42 7.77 -2.20 8.76
N GLN A 43 7.81 -3.51 8.52
CA GLN A 43 9.05 -4.26 8.40
C GLN A 43 9.87 -3.83 7.18
N ALA A 44 9.24 -3.70 6.02
CA ALA A 44 9.90 -3.22 4.80
C ALA A 44 10.37 -1.77 4.97
N ASN A 45 9.60 -0.93 5.65
CA ASN A 45 9.96 0.46 5.88
C ASN A 45 11.19 0.58 6.78
N VAL A 46 11.32 -0.26 7.81
CA VAL A 46 12.55 -0.34 8.64
C VAL A 46 13.77 -0.74 7.80
N GLN A 47 13.61 -1.69 6.87
CA GLN A 47 14.70 -2.19 6.05
C GLN A 47 15.13 -1.21 4.96
N LEU A 48 14.15 -0.58 4.30
CA LEU A 48 14.37 0.23 3.10
C LEU A 48 14.46 1.72 3.40
N LYS A 49 13.95 2.16 4.56
CA LYS A 49 13.89 3.57 4.98
C LYS A 49 13.25 4.47 3.92
N ILE A 50 12.19 3.99 3.29
CA ILE A 50 11.48 4.67 2.20
C ILE A 50 10.59 5.78 2.76
N ILE A 51 9.82 5.48 3.81
CA ILE A 51 8.89 6.42 4.45
C ILE A 51 9.41 6.75 5.86
N ASP A 52 9.48 8.03 6.20
CA ASP A 52 9.95 8.47 7.52
C ASP A 52 8.93 8.09 8.63
N VAL A 53 7.64 8.01 8.27
CA VAL A 53 6.53 7.67 9.16
C VAL A 53 5.84 6.41 8.67
N HIS A 54 5.75 5.41 9.54
CA HIS A 54 5.04 4.17 9.23
C HIS A 54 3.55 4.45 8.97
N PRO A 55 2.97 3.87 7.90
CA PRO A 55 1.56 4.07 7.61
C PRO A 55 0.68 3.50 8.73
N THR A 56 -0.32 4.28 9.13
CA THR A 56 -1.30 3.86 10.12
C THR A 56 -2.36 2.95 9.49
N SER A 57 -3.09 2.21 10.32
CA SER A 57 -4.17 1.34 9.85
C SER A 57 -5.23 2.11 9.05
N GLU A 58 -5.52 3.35 9.47
CA GLU A 58 -6.46 4.24 8.78
C GLU A 58 -5.96 4.60 7.36
N GLN A 59 -4.69 4.98 7.22
CA GLN A 59 -4.10 5.28 5.90
C GLN A 59 -4.12 4.05 4.98
N ILE A 60 -3.83 2.87 5.53
CA ILE A 60 -3.86 1.62 4.76
C ILE A 60 -5.30 1.32 4.30
N GLU A 61 -6.30 1.54 5.15
CA GLU A 61 -7.70 1.41 4.75
C GLU A 61 -8.11 2.44 3.67
N GLU A 62 -7.63 3.68 3.76
CA GLU A 62 -7.84 4.68 2.71
C GLU A 62 -7.21 4.24 1.39
N TRP A 63 -5.99 3.71 1.42
CA TRP A 63 -5.32 3.17 0.23
C TRP A 63 -6.10 2.02 -0.36
N LYS A 64 -6.56 1.08 0.47
CA LYS A 64 -7.42 -0.04 0.08
C LYS A 64 -8.71 0.43 -0.59
N ARG A 65 -9.36 1.44 0.00
CA ARG A 65 -10.59 2.02 -0.57
C ARG A 65 -10.30 2.70 -1.91
N ALA A 66 -9.24 3.49 -2.00
CA ALA A 66 -8.85 4.15 -3.25
C ALA A 66 -8.51 3.13 -4.36
N THR A 67 -7.78 2.05 -4.02
CA THR A 67 -7.54 0.93 -4.94
C THR A 67 -8.81 0.24 -5.37
N ALA A 68 -9.76 0.03 -4.46
CA ALA A 68 -11.02 -0.62 -4.77
C ALA A 68 -11.90 0.25 -5.68
N GLU A 69 -11.98 1.56 -5.44
CA GLU A 69 -12.76 2.50 -6.26
C GLU A 69 -12.22 2.65 -7.69
N HIS A 70 -10.89 2.59 -7.86
CA HIS A 70 -10.25 2.69 -9.17
C HIS A 70 -10.08 1.34 -9.89
N SER A 71 -10.37 0.21 -9.24
CA SER A 71 -10.28 -1.14 -9.85
C SER A 71 -11.56 -1.61 -10.53
N VAL A 72 -12.64 -0.82 -10.47
CA VAL A 72 -13.97 -1.15 -11.03
C VAL A 72 -14.10 -0.71 -12.49
#